data_AF-A0A559PMN1-F1
#
_entry.id   AF-A0A559PMN1-F1
#
_cell.length_a   1.000
_cell.length_b   1.000
_cell.length_c   1.000
_cell.angle_alpha   90.00
_cell.angle_beta   90.00
_cell.angle_gamma   90.00
#
_symmetry.space_group_name_H-M   'P 1'
#
loop_
_entity.id
_entity.type
_entity.pdbx_description
1 polymer ?
#
loop_
_entity_poly.entity_id
_entity_poly.type
_entity_poly.pdbx_seq_one_letter_code
_entity_poly.pdbx_strand_id
1 'polypeptide(L)'
;MIAAVTLFLLVALSALITRIATIAFTYTGLSTQSARFQAQSVYTGAGFTTSESEKKMNHSVRRKIIFNLMLVGNAGIVTVMSSLILTFVLPDTLSSKLYGLGIVVIGMGFVWWAIKSKWVDRGLSKIMDRMLKKYTHVEIQDYAAVLHLKDDYKISQFKS
;
A
#
# COMPACT_ATOMS: atom_id res chain seq x y z
N MET A 1 -5.62 24.75 -8.53
CA MET A 1 -4.24 24.34 -8.16
C MET A 1 -4.17 23.68 -6.79
N ILE A 2 -4.77 24.25 -5.73
CA ILE A 2 -4.77 23.66 -4.38
C ILE A 2 -5.31 22.22 -4.38
N ALA A 3 -6.44 21.96 -5.05
CA ALA A 3 -7.03 20.62 -5.14
C ALA A 3 -6.09 19.57 -5.79
N ALA A 4 -5.30 19.97 -6.80
CA ALA A 4 -4.32 19.09 -7.43
C ALA A 4 -3.14 18.78 -6.50
N VAL A 5 -2.68 19.75 -5.71
CA VAL A 5 -1.62 19.52 -4.70
C VAL A 5 -2.14 18.60 -3.60
N THR A 6 -3.37 18.82 -3.12
CA THR A 6 -4.03 17.94 -2.14
C THR A 6 -4.14 16.51 -2.64
N LEU A 7 -4.46 16.31 -3.92
CA LEU A 7 -4.48 14.99 -4.55
C LEU A 7 -3.13 14.28 -4.43
N PHE A 8 -2.02 14.94 -4.76
CA PHE A 8 -0.69 14.32 -4.66
C PHE A 8 -0.31 13.97 -3.23
N LEU A 9 -0.64 14.85 -2.27
CA LEU A 9 -0.42 14.58 -0.85
C LEU A 9 -1.24 13.37 -0.37
N LEU A 10 -2.51 13.25 -0.78
CA LEU A 10 -3.36 12.12 -0.43
C LEU A 10 -2.81 10.81 -1.01
N VAL A 11 -2.38 10.82 -2.27
CA VAL A 11 -1.79 9.62 -2.90
C VAL A 11 -0.50 9.23 -2.19
N ALA A 12 0.39 10.19 -1.89
CA ALA A 12 1.61 9.91 -1.13
C ALA A 12 1.30 9.35 0.27
N LEU A 13 0.32 9.93 0.97
CA LEU A 13 -0.08 9.49 2.30
C LEU A 13 -0.72 8.10 2.29
N SER A 14 -1.55 7.79 1.29
CA SER A 14 -2.13 6.47 1.11
C SER A 14 -1.06 5.38 0.91
N ALA A 15 -0.03 5.67 0.11
CA ALA A 15 1.11 4.77 -0.08
C ALA A 15 1.90 4.55 1.22
N LEU A 16 2.05 5.59 2.05
CA LEU A 16 2.68 5.50 3.37
C LEU A 16 1.85 4.63 4.33
N ILE A 17 0.55 4.89 4.42
CA ILE A 17 -0.37 4.19 5.33
C ILE A 17 -0.45 2.70 4.98
N THR A 18 -0.55 2.35 3.70
CA THR A 18 -0.57 0.95 3.24
C THR A 18 0.73 0.21 3.55
N ARG A 19 1.89 0.88 3.47
CA ARG A 19 3.17 0.29 3.91
C ARG A 19 3.22 0.07 5.42
N ILE A 20 2.78 1.04 6.22
CA ILE A 20 2.71 0.89 7.69
C ILE A 20 1.81 -0.28 8.06
N ALA A 21 0.64 -0.39 7.42
CA ALA A 21 -0.28 -1.51 7.64
C ALA A 21 0.33 -2.86 7.25
N THR A 22 1.07 -2.94 6.15
CA THR A 22 1.78 -4.17 5.73
C THR A 22 2.70 -4.66 6.84
N ILE A 23 3.50 -3.78 7.43
CA ILE A 23 4.42 -4.13 8.51
C ILE A 23 3.66 -4.55 9.76
N ALA A 24 2.61 -3.81 10.12
CA ALA A 24 1.77 -4.15 11.26
C ALA A 24 1.15 -5.54 11.10
N PHE A 25 0.72 -5.90 9.89
CA PHE A 25 0.23 -7.24 9.58
C PHE A 25 1.32 -8.31 9.66
N THR A 26 2.54 -8.04 9.18
CA THR A 26 3.68 -8.95 9.34
C THR A 26 3.98 -9.21 10.83
N TYR A 27 3.91 -8.19 11.68
CA TYR A 27 4.05 -8.35 13.13
C TYR A 27 2.97 -9.22 13.77
N THR A 28 1.77 -9.29 13.18
CA THR A 28 0.73 -10.22 13.64
C THR A 28 0.95 -11.68 13.19
N GLY A 29 2.08 -11.97 12.52
CA GLY A 29 2.46 -13.32 12.09
C GLY A 29 2.07 -13.67 10.65
N LEU A 30 1.80 -12.67 9.80
CA LEU A 30 1.56 -12.87 8.37
C LEU A 30 2.87 -12.83 7.59
N SER A 31 2.99 -13.64 6.53
CA SER A 31 4.11 -13.52 5.58
C SER A 31 4.10 -12.13 4.94
N THR A 32 5.27 -11.61 4.57
CA THR A 32 5.40 -10.28 3.95
C THR A 32 4.52 -10.14 2.70
N GLN A 33 4.39 -11.20 1.90
CA GLN A 33 3.56 -11.20 0.70
C GLN A 33 2.06 -11.13 1.03
N SER A 34 1.59 -11.95 1.98
CA SER A 34 0.18 -11.91 2.42
C SER A 34 -0.17 -10.62 3.13
N ALA A 35 0.75 -10.09 3.95
CA ALA A 35 0.57 -8.83 4.66
C ALA A 35 0.46 -7.64 3.70
N ARG A 36 1.26 -7.62 2.63
CA ARG A 36 1.21 -6.57 1.60
C ARG A 36 -0.09 -6.63 0.82
N PHE A 37 -0.49 -7.83 0.41
CA PHE A 37 -1.75 -8.05 -0.29
C PHE A 37 -2.94 -7.62 0.59
N GLN A 38 -2.95 -8.04 1.86
CA GLN A 38 -4.02 -7.71 2.80
C GLN A 38 -4.08 -6.21 3.11
N ALA A 39 -2.95 -5.53 3.30
CA ALA A 39 -2.93 -4.09 3.49
C ALA A 39 -3.51 -3.34 2.28
N GLN A 40 -3.17 -3.76 1.06
CA GLN A 40 -3.74 -3.16 -0.15
C GLN A 40 -5.24 -3.44 -0.28
N SER A 41 -5.68 -4.69 -0.10
CA SER A 41 -7.08 -5.05 -0.29
C SER A 41 -8.01 -4.45 0.77
N VAL A 42 -7.51 -4.30 2.00
CA VAL A 42 -8.24 -3.64 3.09
C VAL A 42 -8.30 -2.13 2.86
N TYR A 43 -7.21 -1.51 2.41
CA TYR A 43 -7.19 -0.07 2.10
C TYR A 43 -8.13 0.29 0.94
N THR A 44 -8.23 -0.57 -0.09
CA THR A 44 -9.16 -0.33 -1.21
C THR A 44 -10.61 -0.70 -0.90
N GLY A 45 -10.88 -1.26 0.29
CA GLY A 45 -12.22 -1.70 0.68
C GLY A 45 -12.70 -2.99 0.02
N ALA A 46 -11.88 -3.65 -0.81
CA ALA A 46 -12.21 -4.95 -1.40
C ALA A 46 -12.26 -6.06 -0.34
N GLY A 47 -11.43 -5.94 0.71
CA GLY A 47 -11.34 -6.92 1.79
C GLY A 47 -10.48 -8.14 1.44
N PHE A 48 -10.41 -9.09 2.38
CA PHE A 48 -9.71 -10.37 2.17
C PHE A 48 -10.45 -11.46 2.95
N THR A 49 -11.08 -12.38 2.23
CA THR A 49 -11.76 -13.55 2.79
C THR A 49 -11.04 -14.80 2.29
N THR A 50 -9.89 -15.12 2.88
CA THR A 50 -9.28 -16.44 2.67
C THR A 50 -9.54 -17.32 3.88
N SER A 51 -9.90 -18.58 3.64
CA SER A 51 -10.18 -19.59 4.66
C SER A 51 -9.01 -19.82 5.63
N GLU A 52 -7.77 -19.59 5.19
CA GLU A 52 -6.59 -19.57 6.07
C GLU A 52 -6.55 -18.35 7.02
N SER A 53 -7.11 -17.20 6.62
CA SER A 53 -7.19 -16.00 7.45
C SER A 53 -8.23 -16.14 8.56
N GLU A 54 -9.32 -16.86 8.31
CA GLU A 54 -10.37 -17.19 9.30
C GLU A 54 -9.85 -18.08 10.43
N LYS A 55 -9.08 -19.13 10.09
CA LYS A 55 -8.53 -20.07 11.09
C LYS A 55 -7.51 -19.41 12.05
N LYS A 56 -6.93 -18.26 11.67
CA LYS A 56 -6.04 -17.44 12.51
C LYS A 56 -6.68 -16.13 13.00
N MET A 57 -8.01 -15.98 12.97
CA MET A 57 -8.73 -14.72 13.28
C MET A 57 -9.17 -14.55 14.74
N ASN A 58 -8.32 -14.95 15.69
CA ASN A 58 -8.53 -14.66 17.12
C ASN A 58 -7.57 -13.60 17.70
N HIS A 59 -6.93 -12.78 16.87
CA HIS A 59 -6.09 -11.68 17.36
C HIS A 59 -6.83 -10.33 17.28
N SER A 60 -7.28 -9.82 18.43
CA SER A 60 -8.03 -8.56 18.58
C SER A 60 -7.35 -7.36 17.91
N VAL A 61 -6.02 -7.30 17.96
CA VAL A 61 -5.19 -6.25 17.36
C VAL A 61 -5.36 -6.19 15.83
N ARG A 62 -5.40 -7.34 15.14
CA ARG A 62 -5.50 -7.38 13.67
C ARG A 62 -6.83 -6.81 13.20
N ARG A 63 -7.92 -7.13 13.92
CA ARG A 63 -9.26 -6.59 13.65
C ARG A 63 -9.30 -5.06 13.73
N LYS A 64 -8.61 -4.48 14.73
CA LYS A 64 -8.56 -3.02 14.91
C LYS A 64 -7.75 -2.33 13.81
N ILE A 65 -6.64 -2.92 13.37
CA ILE A 65 -5.86 -2.43 12.22
C ILE A 65 -6.72 -2.46 10.95
N ILE A 66 -7.40 -3.57 10.68
CA ILE A 66 -8.27 -3.71 9.50
C ILE A 66 -9.36 -2.65 9.51
N PHE A 67 -10.08 -2.50 10.63
CA PHE A 67 -11.18 -1.56 10.75
C PHE A 67 -10.73 -0.11 10.48
N ASN A 68 -9.64 0.32 11.12
CA ASN A 68 -9.12 1.68 10.92
C ASN A 68 -8.64 1.90 9.48
N LEU A 69 -8.00 0.88 8.88
CA LEU A 69 -7.48 0.99 7.52
C LEU A 69 -8.61 1.07 6.48
N MET A 70 -9.72 0.34 6.66
CA MET A 70 -10.90 0.46 5.81
C MET A 70 -11.54 1.85 5.92
N LEU A 71 -11.65 2.39 7.14
CA LEU A 71 -12.23 3.72 7.36
C LEU A 71 -11.41 4.80 6.64
N VAL A 72 -10.08 4.76 6.82
CA VAL A 72 -9.16 5.71 6.19
C VAL A 72 -9.13 5.53 4.67
N GLY A 73 -9.13 4.29 4.19
CA GLY A 73 -9.16 3.98 2.76
C GLY A 73 -10.39 4.57 2.07
N ASN A 74 -11.57 4.32 2.62
CA ASN A 74 -12.83 4.85 2.08
C ASN A 74 -12.88 6.39 2.14
N ALA A 75 -12.50 7.00 3.27
CA ALA A 75 -12.45 8.46 3.38
C ALA A 75 -11.44 9.08 2.40
N GLY A 76 -10.29 8.42 2.20
CA GLY A 76 -9.27 8.81 1.24
C GLY A 76 -9.79 8.81 -0.19
N ILE A 77 -10.49 7.74 -0.61
CA ILE A 77 -11.08 7.63 -1.95
C ILE A 77 -12.08 8.78 -2.20
N VAL A 78 -12.99 9.06 -1.26
CA VAL A 78 -13.97 10.16 -1.39
C VAL A 78 -13.27 11.51 -1.54
N THR A 79 -12.20 11.75 -0.77
CA THR A 79 -11.45 13.01 -0.82
C THR A 79 -10.67 13.17 -2.12
N VAL A 80 -10.08 12.09 -2.62
CA VAL A 80 -9.40 12.04 -3.94
C VAL A 80 -10.40 12.35 -5.06
N MET A 81 -11.56 11.71 -5.05
CA MET A 81 -12.62 11.96 -6.03
C MET A 81 -13.11 13.41 -5.99
N SER A 82 -13.35 13.95 -4.80
CA SER A 82 -13.73 15.36 -4.62
C SER A 82 -12.67 16.31 -5.17
N SER A 83 -11.40 16.02 -4.92
CA SER A 83 -10.28 16.83 -5.42
C SER A 83 -10.18 16.81 -6.95
N LEU A 84 -10.45 15.66 -7.58
CA LEU A 84 -10.49 15.53 -9.04
C LEU A 84 -11.66 16.30 -9.64
N ILE A 85 -12.87 16.17 -9.06
CA ILE A 85 -14.04 16.95 -9.47
C ILE A 85 -13.74 18.45 -9.39
N LEU A 86 -13.20 18.92 -8.27
CA LEU A 86 -12.81 20.32 -8.11
C LEU A 86 -11.75 20.78 -9.12
N THR A 87 -10.86 19.88 -9.55
CA THR A 87 -9.79 20.21 -10.50
C THR A 87 -10.29 20.28 -11.94
N PHE A 88 -11.28 19.45 -12.32
CA PHE A 88 -11.72 19.30 -13.72
C PHE A 88 -13.10 19.88 -14.04
N VAL A 89 -13.99 19.97 -13.05
CA VAL A 89 -15.39 20.38 -13.24
C VAL A 89 -15.60 21.86 -12.98
N LEU A 90 -14.93 22.44 -11.98
CA LEU A 90 -15.06 23.87 -11.63
C LEU A 90 -14.55 24.85 -12.71
N PRO A 91 -13.47 24.58 -13.47
CA PRO A 91 -12.98 25.55 -14.44
C PRO A 91 -13.89 25.63 -15.68
N ASP A 92 -14.35 26.83 -16.04
CA ASP A 92 -15.23 27.04 -17.21
C ASP A 92 -14.48 27.05 -18.56
N THR A 93 -13.17 27.32 -18.55
CA THR A 93 -12.36 27.44 -19.77
C THR A 93 -11.59 26.17 -20.11
N LEU A 94 -11.56 25.80 -21.39
CA LEU A 94 -10.85 24.61 -21.89
C LEU A 94 -9.34 24.68 -21.58
N SER A 95 -8.75 25.86 -21.72
CA SER A 95 -7.32 26.09 -21.39
C SER A 95 -7.00 25.79 -19.92
N SER A 96 -7.90 26.15 -18.99
CA SER A 96 -7.72 25.86 -17.56
C SER A 96 -7.85 24.36 -17.27
N LYS A 97 -8.75 23.66 -17.97
CA LYS A 97 -8.88 22.20 -17.87
C LYS A 97 -7.64 21.47 -18.41
N LEU A 98 -7.12 21.90 -19.56
CA LEU A 98 -5.89 21.34 -20.15
C LEU A 98 -4.67 21.58 -19.24
N TYR A 99 -4.56 22.76 -18.64
CA TYR A 99 -3.50 23.07 -17.69
C TYR A 99 -3.60 22.22 -16.41
N GLY A 100 -4.82 22.06 -15.87
CA GLY A 100 -5.10 21.17 -14.75
C GLY A 100 -4.76 19.71 -15.05
N LEU A 101 -5.10 19.23 -16.25
CA LEU A 101 -4.76 17.89 -16.72
C LEU A 101 -3.25 17.69 -16.80
N GLY A 102 -2.52 18.64 -17.39
CA GLY A 102 -1.07 18.61 -17.48
C GLY A 102 -0.41 18.48 -16.10
N ILE A 103 -0.85 19.29 -15.14
CA ILE A 103 -0.38 19.22 -13.75
C ILE A 103 -0.66 17.85 -13.13
N VAL A 104 -1.89 17.33 -13.26
CA VAL A 104 -2.27 16.04 -12.69
C VAL A 104 -1.44 14.90 -13.28
N VAL A 105 -1.25 14.87 -14.61
CA VAL A 105 -0.47 13.82 -15.28
C VAL A 105 1.01 13.88 -14.87
N ILE A 106 1.62 15.07 -14.93
CA ILE A 106 3.04 15.26 -14.56
C ILE A 106 3.24 14.95 -13.08
N GLY A 107 2.39 15.49 -12.21
CA GLY A 107 2.49 15.28 -10.77
C GLY A 107 2.24 13.83 -10.37
N MET A 108 1.29 13.13 -11.01
CA MET A 108 1.07 11.71 -10.77
C MET A 108 2.27 10.88 -11.25
N GLY A 109 2.84 11.22 -12.41
CA GLY A 109 4.09 10.61 -12.89
C GLY A 109 5.24 10.79 -11.91
N PHE A 110 5.38 12.00 -11.34
CA PHE A 110 6.38 12.30 -10.33
C PHE A 110 6.15 11.52 -9.03
N VAL A 111 4.91 11.44 -8.54
CA VAL A 111 4.55 10.65 -7.35
C VAL A 111 4.82 9.16 -7.59
N TRP A 112 4.45 8.63 -8.76
CA TRP A 112 4.72 7.23 -9.10
C TRP A 112 6.22 6.92 -9.17
N TRP A 113 6.99 7.81 -9.80
CA TRP A 113 8.45 7.71 -9.83
C TRP A 113 9.06 7.80 -8.42
N ALA A 114 8.56 8.71 -7.58
CA ALA A 114 8.99 8.85 -6.19
C ALA A 114 8.70 7.57 -5.39
N ILE A 115 7.49 7.00 -5.50
CA ILE A 115 7.11 5.76 -4.80
C ILE A 115 7.99 4.58 -5.23
N LYS A 116 8.41 4.52 -6.49
CA LYS A 116 9.29 3.47 -7.03
C LYS A 116 10.78 3.75 -6.78
N SER A 117 11.14 4.96 -6.36
CA SER A 117 12.53 5.36 -6.19
C SER A 117 13.17 4.63 -5.01
N LYS A 118 14.35 4.04 -5.25
CA LYS A 118 15.20 3.42 -4.22
C LYS A 118 15.53 4.36 -3.06
N TRP A 119 15.38 5.67 -3.24
CA TRP A 119 15.61 6.67 -2.20
C TRP A 119 14.45 6.74 -1.20
N VAL A 120 13.22 6.72 -1.71
CA VAL A 120 12.00 6.67 -0.90
C VAL A 120 11.90 5.32 -0.20
N ASP A 121 12.21 4.22 -0.90
CA ASP A 121 12.34 2.91 -0.29
C ASP A 121 13.37 2.90 0.84
N ARG A 122 14.59 3.44 0.62
CA ARG A 122 15.60 3.53 1.68
C ARG A 122 15.17 4.41 2.85
N GLY A 123 14.49 5.52 2.60
CA GLY A 123 13.98 6.41 3.64
C GLY A 123 12.89 5.73 4.47
N LEU A 124 11.95 5.06 3.81
CA LEU A 124 10.93 4.24 4.44
C LEU A 124 11.57 3.10 5.22
N SER A 125 12.50 2.34 4.65
CA SER A 125 13.25 1.30 5.36
C SER A 125 13.98 1.83 6.59
N LYS A 126 14.56 3.04 6.56
CA LYS A 126 15.19 3.66 7.73
C LYS A 126 14.19 4.06 8.82
N ILE A 127 13.06 4.62 8.43
CA ILE A 127 11.97 4.98 9.37
C ILE A 127 11.41 3.69 9.98
N MET A 128 11.23 2.66 9.15
CA MET A 128 10.82 1.33 9.55
C MET A 128 11.85 0.74 10.52
N ASP A 129 13.13 0.64 10.19
CA ASP A 129 14.17 0.12 11.09
C ASP A 129 14.23 0.87 12.43
N ARG A 130 13.98 2.19 12.43
CA ARG A 130 13.90 2.98 13.68
C ARG A 130 12.65 2.67 14.50
N MET A 131 11.50 2.50 13.85
CA MET A 131 10.24 2.13 14.51
C MET A 131 10.29 0.67 15.01
N LEU A 132 10.85 -0.23 14.19
CA LEU A 132 11.15 -1.64 14.48
C LEU A 132 12.09 -1.77 15.68
N LYS A 133 13.25 -1.07 15.67
CA LYS A 133 14.22 -1.12 16.78
C LYS A 133 13.67 -0.59 18.10
N LYS A 134 12.70 0.31 18.07
CA LYS A 134 12.04 0.83 19.27
C LYS A 134 11.01 -0.16 19.84
N TYR A 135 10.54 -1.15 19.07
CA TYR A 135 9.40 -1.98 19.47
C TYR A 135 9.50 -3.51 19.26
N THR A 136 10.47 -4.10 18.52
CA THR A 136 10.90 -5.54 18.55
C THR A 136 11.69 -5.97 17.28
N HIS A 137 12.68 -6.86 17.46
CA HIS A 137 13.54 -7.53 16.46
C HIS A 137 12.71 -8.23 15.37
N VAL A 138 12.86 -7.84 14.09
CA VAL A 138 12.30 -8.58 12.95
C VAL A 138 13.39 -8.76 11.91
N GLU A 139 13.78 -10.02 11.73
CA GLU A 139 14.55 -10.47 10.58
C GLU A 139 13.71 -10.25 9.32
N ILE A 140 14.06 -9.22 8.58
CA ILE A 140 13.67 -9.06 7.18
C ILE A 140 14.56 -10.01 6.40
N GLN A 141 14.24 -11.32 6.42
CA GLN A 141 14.89 -12.25 5.51
C GLN A 141 14.14 -12.24 4.18
N ASP A 142 14.91 -11.93 3.15
CA ASP A 142 14.54 -11.75 1.77
C ASP A 142 14.05 -13.08 1.17
N TYR A 143 12.79 -13.44 1.43
CA TYR A 143 12.18 -14.70 0.94
C TYR A 143 12.08 -14.76 -0.59
N ALA A 144 12.21 -13.64 -1.30
CA ALA A 144 12.26 -13.62 -2.76
C ALA A 144 13.54 -14.26 -3.33
N ALA A 145 14.64 -14.25 -2.56
CA ALA A 145 15.87 -14.94 -2.94
C ALA A 145 15.79 -16.46 -2.72
N VAL A 146 14.93 -16.93 -1.80
CA VAL A 146 14.78 -18.37 -1.49
C VAL A 146 13.80 -19.04 -2.45
N LEU A 147 12.80 -18.33 -2.99
CA LEU A 147 11.86 -18.91 -3.96
C LEU A 147 12.47 -19.09 -5.35
N HIS A 148 13.46 -18.29 -5.74
CA HIS A 148 14.15 -18.44 -7.03
C HIS A 148 15.17 -19.61 -7.07
N LEU A 149 15.30 -20.37 -5.98
CA LEU A 149 16.12 -21.59 -5.91
C LEU A 149 15.29 -22.87 -5.90
N LYS A 150 13.96 -22.78 -6.03
CA LYS A 150 13.04 -23.93 -5.96
C LYS A 150 12.21 -24.17 -7.23
N ASP A 151 12.61 -23.57 -8.35
CA ASP A 151 11.94 -23.71 -9.65
C ASP A 151 12.51 -24.84 -10.54
N ASP A 152 13.58 -25.54 -10.12
CA ASP A 152 14.24 -26.56 -10.96
C ASP A 152 14.05 -28.03 -10.56
N TYR A 153 13.14 -28.36 -9.63
CA TYR A 153 12.90 -29.77 -9.27
C TYR A 153 11.42 -30.15 -9.21
N LYS A 154 10.97 -30.84 -10.27
CA LYS A 154 9.69 -31.54 -10.37
C LYS A 154 9.81 -32.92 -9.73
N ILE A 155 9.14 -33.15 -8.61
CA ILE A 155 9.07 -34.47 -7.97
C ILE A 155 8.08 -35.33 -8.78
N SER A 156 8.59 -36.29 -9.59
CA SER A 156 7.78 -37.37 -10.16
C SER A 156 7.82 -38.57 -9.21
N GLN A 157 6.68 -38.94 -8.65
CA GLN A 157 6.55 -40.15 -7.84
C GLN A 157 6.45 -41.35 -8.80
N PHE A 158 7.53 -42.12 -8.94
CA PHE A 158 7.50 -43.43 -9.57
C PHE A 158 6.95 -44.43 -8.57
N LYS A 159 5.80 -45.02 -8.89
CA LYS A 159 5.21 -46.15 -8.15
C LYS A 159 5.69 -47.42 -8.86
N SER A 160 6.62 -48.14 -8.25
CA SER A 160 6.93 -49.53 -8.60
C SER A 160 6.16 -50.47 -7.69
#